data_AF-A0A2D5HMV1-F1
#
_entry.id   AF-A0A2D5HMV1-F1
#
_cell.length_a   1.000
_cell.length_b   1.000
_cell.length_c   1.000
_cell.angle_alpha   90.00
_cell.angle_beta   90.00
_cell.angle_gamma   90.00
#
_symmetry.space_group_name_H-M   'P 1'
#
loop_
_entity.id
_entity.type
_entity.pdbx_description
1 polymer ?
#
loop_
_entity_poly.entity_id
_entity_poly.type
_entity_poly.pdbx_seq_one_letter_code
_entity_poly.pdbx_strand_id
1 'polypeptide(L)'
;MEFQLISEFKPTGDQPQAIKEIVSQFSNKDKYVTLKGVTGSGKTFTMANVVDKMQRPTLVLAHNKTLAAQLYSEFKQFFPNNAVEYFVSYYDYYQPEAYIPTTGTYIEKDLSINEEIEKLRLSTTSSLLSGRRDVIVIASVSCLYGIGNPTEFEKNVIELKQDQFITRTQLMHKLVQSLYSRTTAEFKRGNFRVLGDIIDVFPGYSDIAFKFHFFGDEIE
;
A
#
# COMPACT_ATOMS: atom_id res chain seq x y z
N MET A 1 8.82 2.84 14.69
CA MET A 1 9.37 3.32 13.41
C MET A 1 8.90 4.74 13.23
N GLU A 2 9.81 5.64 12.87
CA GLU A 2 9.56 7.07 12.70
C GLU A 2 9.74 7.44 11.22
N PHE A 3 9.02 8.45 10.76
CA PHE A 3 9.28 9.08 9.46
C PHE A 3 10.65 9.73 9.46
N GLN A 4 11.35 9.58 8.35
CA GLN A 4 12.69 10.13 8.11
C GLN A 4 12.69 10.88 6.78
N LEU A 5 12.51 12.19 6.84
CA LEU A 5 12.64 13.05 5.68
C LEU A 5 14.11 13.14 5.23
N ILE A 6 14.41 12.66 4.02
CA ILE A 6 15.70 12.80 3.36
C ILE A 6 15.56 13.77 2.18
N SER A 7 16.35 14.84 2.20
CA SER A 7 16.34 15.85 1.14
C SER A 7 17.64 16.66 1.18
N GLU A 8 18.15 17.04 0.01
CA GLU A 8 19.23 18.03 -0.11
C GLU A 8 18.72 19.46 0.12
N PHE A 9 17.40 19.67 -0.01
CA PHE A 9 16.76 20.96 0.19
C PHE A 9 16.47 21.20 1.67
N LYS A 10 16.57 22.46 2.08
CA LYS A 10 16.06 22.94 3.37
C LYS A 10 14.80 23.79 3.13
N PRO A 11 13.84 23.84 4.06
CA PRO A 11 12.71 24.75 3.93
C PRO A 11 13.19 26.20 3.79
N THR A 12 12.72 26.88 2.75
CA THR A 12 13.10 28.28 2.43
C THR A 12 11.89 29.17 2.21
N GLY A 13 12.07 30.50 2.22
CA GLY A 13 10.98 31.46 2.05
C GLY A 13 9.94 31.31 3.16
N ASP A 14 8.67 31.18 2.78
CA ASP A 14 7.55 31.06 3.74
C ASP A 14 7.36 29.63 4.28
N GLN A 15 8.06 28.63 3.72
CA GLN A 15 7.88 27.23 4.11
C GLN A 15 8.15 26.97 5.61
N PRO A 16 9.23 27.49 6.24
CA PRO A 16 9.48 27.26 7.66
C PRO A 16 8.32 27.72 8.56
N GLN A 17 7.75 28.89 8.25
CA GLN A 17 6.62 29.44 8.99
C GLN A 17 5.36 28.61 8.77
N ALA A 18 5.03 28.27 7.52
CA ALA A 18 3.88 27.43 7.19
C ALA A 18 3.94 26.06 7.87
N ILE A 19 5.11 25.41 7.88
CA ILE A 19 5.32 24.12 8.57
C ILE A 19 5.05 24.28 10.07
N LYS A 20 5.61 25.32 10.69
CA LYS A 20 5.44 25.59 12.12
C LYS A 20 3.97 25.83 12.49
N GLU A 21 3.26 26.62 11.69
CA GLU A 21 1.85 26.94 11.91
C GLU A 21 0.98 25.68 11.82
N ILE A 22 1.12 24.89 10.74
CA ILE A 22 0.34 23.66 10.54
C ILE A 22 0.55 22.68 11.70
N VAL A 23 1.81 22.46 12.09
CA VAL A 23 2.15 21.55 13.21
C VAL A 23 1.54 22.07 14.52
N SER A 24 1.61 23.39 14.77
CA SER A 24 1.05 23.98 15.99
C SER A 24 -0.48 23.86 16.05
N GLN A 25 -1.19 24.09 14.94
CA GLN A 25 -2.64 23.97 14.85
C GLN A 25 -3.10 22.53 15.14
N PHE A 26 -2.47 21.53 14.51
CA PHE A 26 -2.79 20.14 14.82
C PHE A 26 -2.44 19.75 16.27
N SER A 27 -1.35 20.30 16.84
CA SER A 27 -1.01 20.10 18.25
C SER A 27 -2.05 20.71 19.19
N ASN A 28 -2.68 21.81 18.78
CA ASN A 28 -3.81 22.45 19.48
C ASN A 28 -5.15 21.75 19.24
N LYS A 29 -5.15 20.56 18.61
CA LYS A 29 -6.33 19.74 18.29
C LYS A 29 -7.28 20.37 17.28
N ASP A 30 -6.79 21.29 16.44
CA ASP A 30 -7.55 21.76 15.29
C ASP A 30 -7.80 20.58 14.34
N LYS A 31 -9.07 20.38 13.97
CA LYS A 31 -9.47 19.27 13.10
C LYS A 31 -9.17 19.57 11.63
N TYR A 32 -9.22 20.84 11.24
CA TYR A 32 -9.10 21.27 9.85
C TYR A 32 -8.08 22.40 9.75
N VAL A 33 -7.08 22.20 8.89
CA VAL A 33 -6.01 23.15 8.63
C VAL A 33 -5.87 23.30 7.12
N THR A 34 -5.77 24.54 6.64
CA THR A 34 -5.69 24.84 5.20
C THR A 34 -4.36 25.51 4.88
N LEU A 35 -3.51 24.83 4.09
CA LEU A 35 -2.31 25.44 3.50
C LEU A 35 -2.68 26.20 2.23
N LYS A 36 -2.73 27.53 2.30
CA LYS A 36 -2.94 28.40 1.14
C LYS A 36 -1.60 28.67 0.41
N GLY A 37 -1.14 27.69 -0.37
CA GLY A 37 0.11 27.80 -1.14
C GLY A 37 -0.10 28.16 -2.61
N VAL A 38 0.70 29.10 -3.13
CA VAL A 38 0.73 29.43 -4.58
C VAL A 38 1.34 28.28 -5.40
N THR A 39 1.10 28.25 -6.70
CA THR A 39 1.74 27.29 -7.61
C THR A 39 3.27 27.49 -7.59
N GLY A 40 4.04 26.39 -7.62
CA GLY A 40 5.51 26.46 -7.57
C GLY A 40 6.13 26.68 -6.19
N SER A 41 5.35 26.93 -5.13
CA SER A 41 5.89 27.18 -3.77
C SER A 41 6.46 25.95 -3.04
N GLY A 42 6.50 24.77 -3.66
CA GLY A 42 6.99 23.54 -3.03
C GLY A 42 6.04 22.95 -1.98
N LYS A 43 4.71 22.98 -2.24
CA LYS A 43 3.68 22.47 -1.31
C LYS A 43 3.92 21.03 -0.84
N THR A 44 4.38 20.14 -1.72
CA THR A 44 4.67 18.76 -1.34
C THR A 44 5.80 18.70 -0.31
N PHE A 45 6.88 19.46 -0.51
CA PHE A 45 8.00 19.49 0.43
C PHE A 45 7.59 20.11 1.78
N THR A 46 6.75 21.14 1.78
CA THR A 46 6.13 21.69 3.00
C THR A 46 5.36 20.59 3.75
N MET A 47 4.50 19.84 3.06
CA MET A 47 3.72 18.77 3.69
C MET A 47 4.56 17.56 4.10
N ALA A 48 5.64 17.24 3.39
CA ALA A 48 6.60 16.22 3.79
C ALA A 48 7.25 16.59 5.14
N ASN A 49 7.70 17.84 5.30
CA ASN A 49 8.20 18.33 6.59
C ASN A 49 7.14 18.29 7.70
N VAL A 50 5.87 18.52 7.38
CA VAL A 50 4.77 18.38 8.35
C VAL A 50 4.60 16.92 8.77
N VAL A 51 4.62 15.96 7.84
CA VAL A 51 4.52 14.52 8.15
C VAL A 51 5.68 14.08 9.04
N ASP A 52 6.90 14.48 8.69
CA ASP A 52 8.12 14.20 9.47
C ASP A 52 8.05 14.75 10.90
N LYS A 53 7.49 15.95 11.10
CA LYS A 53 7.31 16.51 12.46
C LYS A 53 6.16 15.89 13.24
N MET A 54 5.08 15.51 12.56
CA MET A 54 3.86 15.01 13.20
C MET A 54 3.95 13.52 13.56
N GLN A 55 4.77 12.74 12.88
CA GLN A 55 4.98 11.32 13.16
C GLN A 55 3.67 10.50 13.19
N ARG A 56 2.80 10.73 12.20
CA ARG A 56 1.48 10.09 12.07
C ARG A 56 1.28 9.43 10.70
N PRO A 57 0.73 8.20 10.64
CA PRO A 57 0.31 7.62 9.38
C PRO A 57 -0.57 8.61 8.62
N THR A 58 -0.26 8.84 7.34
CA THR A 58 -0.85 9.93 6.56
C THR A 58 -1.48 9.40 5.29
N LEU A 59 -2.73 9.81 5.04
CA LEU A 59 -3.43 9.58 3.77
C LEU A 59 -3.41 10.88 2.98
N VAL A 60 -2.85 10.84 1.77
CA VAL A 60 -2.84 11.95 0.82
C VAL A 60 -3.84 11.65 -0.29
N LEU A 61 -4.89 12.46 -0.38
CA LEU A 61 -5.93 12.29 -1.41
C LEU A 61 -5.64 13.17 -2.62
N ALA A 62 -5.55 12.54 -3.79
CA ALA A 62 -5.43 13.20 -5.08
C ALA A 62 -6.70 12.96 -5.91
N HIS A 63 -7.18 14.02 -6.56
CA HIS A 63 -8.41 13.97 -7.37
C HIS A 63 -8.26 13.22 -8.70
N ASN A 64 -7.02 12.94 -9.16
CA ASN A 64 -6.76 12.20 -10.38
C ASN A 64 -5.50 11.31 -10.27
N LYS A 65 -5.40 10.30 -11.14
CA LYS A 65 -4.30 9.31 -11.13
C LYS A 65 -2.94 9.94 -11.46
N THR A 66 -2.89 10.95 -12.34
CA THR A 66 -1.64 11.61 -12.75
C THR A 66 -0.98 12.33 -11.57
N LEU A 67 -1.75 13.14 -10.84
CA LEU A 67 -1.27 13.84 -9.65
C LEU A 67 -0.94 12.84 -8.53
N ALA A 68 -1.72 11.78 -8.37
CA ALA A 68 -1.42 10.73 -7.40
C ALA A 68 -0.04 10.09 -7.69
N ALA A 69 0.24 9.76 -8.95
CA ALA A 69 1.52 9.18 -9.34
C ALA A 69 2.70 10.16 -9.12
N GLN A 70 2.51 11.45 -9.42
CA GLN A 70 3.50 12.49 -9.15
C GLN A 70 3.82 12.58 -7.64
N LEU A 71 2.79 12.69 -6.81
CA LEU A 71 2.95 12.75 -5.35
C LEU A 71 3.59 11.48 -4.82
N TYR A 72 3.20 10.29 -5.31
CA TYR A 72 3.84 9.03 -4.93
C TYR A 72 5.34 9.02 -5.20
N SER A 73 5.76 9.48 -6.39
CA SER A 73 7.17 9.60 -6.74
C SER A 73 7.91 10.59 -5.83
N GLU A 74 7.35 11.78 -5.60
CA GLU A 74 7.93 12.81 -4.73
C GLU A 74 8.07 12.31 -3.28
N PHE A 75 7.01 11.72 -2.72
CA PHE A 75 7.05 11.18 -1.36
C PHE A 75 8.01 9.99 -1.22
N LYS A 76 8.13 9.12 -2.24
CA LYS A 76 9.15 8.05 -2.26
C LYS A 76 10.58 8.60 -2.21
N GLN A 77 10.84 9.71 -2.91
CA GLN A 77 12.14 10.38 -2.85
C GLN A 77 12.40 11.02 -1.48
N PHE A 78 11.38 11.63 -0.88
CA PHE A 78 11.50 12.26 0.43
C PHE A 78 11.59 11.26 1.59
N PHE A 79 10.97 10.09 1.48
CA PHE A 79 10.92 9.09 2.54
C PHE A 79 11.36 7.70 2.04
N PRO A 80 12.62 7.56 1.59
CA PRO A 80 13.09 6.30 0.99
C PRO A 80 13.17 5.15 2.00
N ASN A 81 13.23 5.47 3.30
CA ASN A 81 13.32 4.50 4.40
C ASN A 81 11.96 4.15 5.03
N ASN A 82 10.86 4.76 4.56
CA ASN A 82 9.52 4.55 5.11
C ASN A 82 8.58 3.91 4.08
N ALA A 83 7.42 3.44 4.56
CA ALA A 83 6.40 2.84 3.71
C ALA A 83 5.57 3.91 3.00
N VAL A 84 6.06 4.37 1.84
CA VAL A 84 5.26 5.17 0.90
C VAL A 84 4.53 4.22 -0.03
N GLU A 85 3.20 4.27 -0.01
CA GLU A 85 2.29 3.33 -0.64
C GLU A 85 1.36 4.03 -1.64
N TYR A 86 0.81 3.27 -2.58
CA TYR A 86 -0.01 3.79 -3.68
C TYR A 86 -1.34 3.05 -3.81
N PHE A 87 -2.45 3.78 -3.66
CA PHE A 87 -3.79 3.21 -3.60
C PHE A 87 -4.78 3.91 -4.54
N VAL A 88 -4.81 3.47 -5.79
CA VAL A 88 -5.76 3.95 -6.82
C VAL A 88 -6.55 2.78 -7.40
N SER A 89 -7.53 3.07 -8.27
CA SER A 89 -8.22 2.02 -9.03
C SER A 89 -7.21 1.23 -9.87
N TYR A 90 -7.19 -0.08 -9.65
CA TYR A 90 -6.45 -1.07 -10.44
C TYR A 90 -7.06 -1.36 -11.81
N TYR A 91 -8.16 -0.71 -12.19
CA TYR A 91 -8.71 -0.87 -13.52
C TYR A 91 -8.00 0.10 -14.49
N ASP A 92 -7.45 -0.46 -15.57
CA ASP A 92 -7.02 0.33 -16.73
C ASP A 92 -8.22 0.73 -17.58
N TYR A 93 -9.20 -0.17 -17.68
CA TYR A 93 -10.50 0.08 -18.29
C TYR A 93 -11.61 -0.46 -17.38
N TYR A 94 -12.70 0.28 -17.25
CA TYR A 94 -13.86 -0.14 -16.47
C TYR A 94 -15.16 0.41 -17.07
N GLN A 95 -16.04 -0.49 -17.46
CA GLN A 95 -17.41 -0.22 -17.82
C GLN A 95 -18.33 -0.80 -16.73
N PRO A 96 -19.09 0.03 -16.01
CA PRO A 96 -20.06 -0.48 -15.06
C PRO A 96 -21.20 -1.18 -15.79
N GLU A 97 -21.75 -2.19 -15.12
CA GLU A 97 -23.04 -2.76 -15.52
C GLU A 97 -24.13 -1.69 -15.41
N ALA A 98 -24.94 -1.54 -16.45
CA ALA A 98 -26.03 -0.57 -16.46
C ALA A 98 -27.19 -1.03 -17.34
N TYR A 99 -28.39 -0.55 -17.02
CA TYR A 99 -29.56 -0.70 -17.88
C TYR A 99 -30.08 0.69 -18.24
N ILE A 100 -30.29 0.95 -19.52
CA ILE A 100 -30.80 2.22 -20.06
C ILE A 100 -32.27 2.03 -20.44
N PRO A 101 -33.23 2.48 -19.60
CA PRO A 101 -34.65 2.19 -19.82
C PRO A 101 -35.23 2.81 -21.08
N THR A 102 -34.73 3.98 -21.49
CA THR A 102 -35.23 4.71 -22.67
C THR A 102 -34.98 3.99 -23.99
N THR A 103 -33.90 3.20 -24.07
CA THR A 103 -33.52 2.44 -25.26
C THR A 103 -33.69 0.93 -25.08
N GLY A 104 -34.10 0.47 -23.88
CA GLY A 104 -34.16 -0.94 -23.53
C GLY A 104 -32.80 -1.65 -23.60
N THR A 105 -31.70 -0.91 -23.43
CA THR A 105 -30.34 -1.44 -23.62
C THR A 105 -29.75 -1.87 -22.29
N TYR A 106 -29.29 -3.11 -22.20
CA TYR A 106 -28.44 -3.59 -21.13
C TYR A 106 -26.97 -3.48 -21.54
N ILE A 107 -26.15 -2.93 -20.66
CA ILE A 107 -24.72 -2.77 -20.80
C ILE A 107 -24.07 -3.72 -19.81
N GLU A 108 -23.38 -4.72 -20.33
CA GLU A 108 -22.61 -5.67 -19.54
C GLU A 108 -21.40 -5.01 -18.87
N LYS A 109 -21.05 -5.54 -17.70
CA LYS A 109 -19.81 -5.18 -17.01
C LYS A 109 -18.62 -5.67 -17.84
N ASP A 110 -17.70 -4.77 -18.12
CA ASP A 110 -16.43 -5.09 -18.77
C ASP A 110 -15.28 -4.33 -18.11
N LEU A 111 -14.12 -4.97 -17.98
CA LEU A 111 -12.99 -4.39 -17.26
C LEU A 111 -11.65 -5.02 -17.66
N SER A 112 -10.59 -4.25 -17.42
CA SER A 112 -9.21 -4.73 -17.51
C SER A 112 -8.45 -4.32 -16.25
N ILE A 113 -7.74 -5.28 -15.64
CA ILE A 113 -6.99 -5.09 -14.39
C ILE A 113 -5.51 -4.86 -14.72
N ASN A 114 -4.93 -3.89 -14.02
CA ASN A 114 -3.51 -3.61 -14.01
C ASN A 114 -2.85 -4.31 -12.81
N GLU A 115 -2.09 -5.37 -13.08
CA GLU A 115 -1.45 -6.21 -12.06
C GLU A 115 -0.44 -5.43 -11.19
N GLU A 116 0.23 -4.41 -11.74
CA GLU A 116 1.16 -3.58 -10.96
C GLU A 116 0.43 -2.70 -9.95
N ILE A 117 -0.71 -2.11 -10.34
CA ILE A 117 -1.54 -1.34 -9.42
C ILE A 117 -2.18 -2.25 -8.36
N GLU A 118 -2.60 -3.46 -8.75
CA GLU A 118 -3.11 -4.44 -7.80
C GLU A 118 -2.06 -4.82 -6.75
N LYS A 119 -0.82 -5.10 -7.17
CA LYS A 119 0.32 -5.30 -6.24
C LYS A 119 0.43 -4.13 -5.27
N LEU A 120 0.45 -2.90 -5.76
CA LEU A 120 0.64 -1.71 -4.93
C LEU A 120 -0.51 -1.53 -3.92
N ARG A 121 -1.75 -1.89 -4.30
CA ARG A 121 -2.89 -1.90 -3.37
C ARG A 121 -2.71 -2.94 -2.27
N LEU A 122 -2.26 -4.15 -2.62
CA LEU A 122 -1.96 -5.20 -1.64
C LEU A 122 -0.76 -4.83 -0.74
N SER A 123 0.25 -4.14 -1.29
CA SER A 123 1.37 -3.58 -0.52
C SER A 123 0.85 -2.57 0.50
N THR A 124 -0.03 -1.67 0.07
CA THR A 124 -0.65 -0.66 0.96
C THR A 124 -1.35 -1.30 2.15
N THR A 125 -2.23 -2.28 1.91
CA THR A 125 -2.98 -2.94 2.99
C THR A 125 -2.07 -3.77 3.89
N SER A 126 -1.09 -4.47 3.32
CA SER A 126 -0.10 -5.26 4.07
C SER A 126 0.75 -4.36 4.98
N SER A 127 1.22 -3.21 4.47
CA SER A 127 1.97 -2.22 5.25
C SER A 127 1.14 -1.67 6.41
N LEU A 128 -0.14 -1.36 6.21
CA LEU A 128 -1.03 -0.89 7.27
C LEU A 128 -1.31 -1.95 8.34
N LEU A 129 -1.42 -3.23 7.95
CA LEU A 129 -1.70 -4.34 8.87
C LEU A 129 -0.45 -4.88 9.58
N SER A 130 0.75 -4.59 9.08
CA SER A 130 2.00 -5.06 9.68
C SER A 130 2.38 -4.38 11.01
N GLY A 131 1.57 -3.43 11.51
CA GLY A 131 1.79 -2.74 12.77
C GLY A 131 2.76 -1.55 12.70
N ARG A 132 3.38 -1.30 11.55
CA ARG A 132 4.17 -0.06 11.34
C ARG A 132 3.28 1.18 11.35
N ARG A 133 3.88 2.30 11.76
CA ARG A 133 3.22 3.61 11.84
C ARG A 133 3.79 4.64 10.87
N ASP A 134 4.90 4.32 10.23
CA ASP A 134 5.60 5.15 9.25
C ASP A 134 5.05 4.91 7.83
N VAL A 135 3.72 4.97 7.68
CA VAL A 135 3.02 4.70 6.41
C VAL A 135 2.41 5.98 5.84
N ILE A 136 2.75 6.31 4.58
CA ILE A 136 2.12 7.36 3.79
C ILE A 136 1.40 6.69 2.63
N VAL A 137 0.08 6.86 2.54
CA VAL A 137 -0.71 6.32 1.44
C VAL A 137 -1.10 7.45 0.50
N ILE A 138 -0.64 7.39 -0.74
CA ILE A 138 -1.11 8.30 -1.80
C ILE A 138 -2.28 7.62 -2.50
N ALA A 139 -3.48 8.19 -2.40
CA ALA A 139 -4.70 7.55 -2.87
C ALA A 139 -5.56 8.45 -3.75
N SER A 140 -6.36 7.81 -4.60
CA SER A 140 -7.52 8.44 -5.22
C SER A 140 -8.77 8.20 -4.35
N VAL A 141 -9.94 8.63 -4.84
CA VAL A 141 -11.25 8.28 -4.23
C VAL A 141 -11.48 6.77 -4.08
N SER A 142 -10.63 5.93 -4.69
CA SER A 142 -10.66 4.47 -4.47
C SER A 142 -10.57 4.08 -2.99
N CYS A 143 -9.96 4.90 -2.12
CA CYS A 143 -9.91 4.63 -0.68
C CYS A 143 -11.27 4.74 0.04
N LEU A 144 -12.30 5.25 -0.64
CA LEU A 144 -13.67 5.34 -0.12
C LEU A 144 -14.54 4.16 -0.56
N TYR A 145 -14.05 3.34 -1.50
CA TYR A 145 -14.76 2.15 -1.98
C TYR A 145 -14.55 0.97 -1.02
N GLY A 146 -15.49 0.05 -1.04
CA GLY A 146 -15.47 -1.15 -0.19
C GLY A 146 -14.22 -1.99 -0.41
N ILE A 147 -13.62 -2.38 0.71
CA ILE A 147 -12.57 -3.41 0.80
C ILE A 147 -12.98 -4.39 1.91
N GLY A 148 -12.42 -5.59 1.92
CA GLY A 148 -12.71 -6.57 2.97
C GLY A 148 -12.36 -6.05 4.36
N ASN A 149 -13.03 -6.60 5.37
CA ASN A 149 -12.88 -6.16 6.75
C ASN A 149 -11.42 -6.34 7.24
N PRO A 150 -10.77 -5.29 7.78
CA PRO A 150 -9.39 -5.39 8.28
C PRO A 150 -9.17 -6.53 9.28
N THR A 151 -10.13 -6.81 10.16
CA THR A 151 -10.04 -7.92 11.13
C THR A 151 -10.02 -9.28 10.42
N GLU A 152 -10.72 -9.44 9.30
CA GLU A 152 -10.69 -10.67 8.53
C GLU A 152 -9.40 -10.81 7.73
N PHE A 153 -8.82 -9.69 7.26
CA PHE A 153 -7.48 -9.71 6.66
C PHE A 153 -6.41 -10.13 7.68
N GLU A 154 -6.48 -9.60 8.90
CA GLU A 154 -5.54 -9.90 9.97
C GLU A 154 -5.55 -11.39 10.35
N LYS A 155 -6.72 -12.03 10.37
CA LYS A 155 -6.84 -13.49 10.62
C LYS A 155 -6.13 -14.36 9.57
N ASN A 156 -5.93 -13.84 8.36
CA ASN A 156 -5.27 -14.55 7.26
C ASN A 156 -3.76 -14.27 7.19
N VAL A 157 -3.22 -13.51 8.15
CA VAL A 157 -1.77 -13.30 8.28
C VAL A 157 -1.11 -14.60 8.73
N ILE A 158 -0.11 -15.03 7.96
CA ILE A 158 0.68 -16.22 8.26
C ILE A 158 2.00 -15.75 8.86
N GLU A 159 2.12 -15.82 10.18
CA GLU A 159 3.40 -15.58 10.85
C GLU A 159 4.32 -16.79 10.71
N LEU A 160 5.52 -16.54 10.19
CA LEU A 160 6.59 -17.53 10.02
C LEU A 160 7.88 -16.99 10.64
N LYS A 161 8.58 -17.84 11.38
CA LYS A 161 9.87 -17.53 12.03
C LYS A 161 10.84 -18.68 11.81
N GLN A 162 12.14 -18.38 11.90
CA GLN A 162 13.17 -19.41 11.99
C GLN A 162 12.94 -20.26 13.24
N ASP A 163 13.29 -21.55 13.18
CA ASP A 163 13.12 -22.56 14.24
C ASP A 163 11.66 -22.81 14.62
N GLN A 164 10.71 -22.42 13.74
CA GLN A 164 9.29 -22.66 13.97
C GLN A 164 8.92 -24.10 13.58
N PHE A 165 8.34 -24.83 14.53
CA PHE A 165 7.72 -26.13 14.28
C PHE A 165 6.38 -25.97 13.55
N ILE A 166 6.37 -26.22 12.25
CA ILE A 166 5.19 -26.26 11.37
C ILE A 166 5.45 -27.26 10.25
N THR A 167 4.51 -28.17 10.01
CA THR A 167 4.68 -29.13 8.91
C THR A 167 4.51 -28.41 7.57
N ARG A 168 5.21 -28.88 6.53
CA ARG A 168 5.03 -28.37 5.16
C ARG A 168 3.57 -28.38 4.72
N THR A 169 2.84 -29.45 5.05
CA THR A 169 1.42 -29.59 4.73
C THR A 169 0.58 -28.52 5.42
N GLN A 170 0.84 -28.23 6.70
CA GLN A 170 0.15 -27.15 7.40
C GLN A 170 0.42 -25.78 6.77
N LEU A 171 1.68 -25.48 6.40
CA LEU A 171 1.99 -24.23 5.71
C LEU A 171 1.25 -24.12 4.37
N MET A 172 1.26 -25.17 3.55
CA MET A 172 0.53 -25.18 2.28
C MET A 172 -0.98 -24.96 2.46
N HIS A 173 -1.60 -25.58 3.46
CA HIS A 173 -3.02 -25.35 3.75
C HIS A 173 -3.30 -23.90 4.13
N LYS A 174 -2.46 -23.30 4.98
CA LYS A 174 -2.58 -21.87 5.32
C LYS A 174 -2.44 -20.97 4.09
N LEU A 175 -1.47 -21.24 3.21
CA LEU A 175 -1.28 -20.48 1.97
C LEU A 175 -2.52 -20.55 1.07
N VAL A 176 -3.09 -21.74 0.87
CA VAL A 176 -4.32 -21.92 0.08
C VAL A 176 -5.52 -21.20 0.71
N GLN A 177 -5.66 -21.26 2.05
CA GLN A 177 -6.69 -20.52 2.77
C GLN A 177 -6.56 -19.00 2.58
N SER A 178 -5.33 -18.49 2.51
CA SER A 178 -5.02 -17.09 2.17
C SER A 178 -5.02 -16.80 0.66
N LEU A 179 -5.69 -17.65 -0.14
CA LEU A 179 -5.90 -17.51 -1.60
C LEU A 179 -4.63 -17.63 -2.47
N TYR A 180 -3.54 -18.17 -1.94
CA TYR A 180 -2.38 -18.48 -2.78
C TYR A 180 -2.59 -19.76 -3.58
N SER A 181 -2.10 -19.76 -4.82
CA SER A 181 -2.21 -20.91 -5.72
C SER A 181 -0.91 -21.70 -5.80
N ARG A 182 -1.00 -23.03 -5.73
CA ARG A 182 0.16 -23.90 -5.97
C ARG A 182 0.45 -23.93 -7.47
N THR A 183 1.71 -23.74 -7.84
CA THR A 183 2.16 -23.86 -9.24
C THR A 183 3.38 -24.78 -9.37
N THR A 184 3.44 -25.51 -10.48
CA THR A 184 4.66 -26.19 -10.96
C THR A 184 5.20 -25.53 -12.24
N ALA A 185 4.48 -24.53 -12.76
CA ALA A 185 4.80 -23.81 -13.97
C ALA A 185 5.49 -22.48 -13.62
N GLU A 186 5.08 -21.40 -14.26
CA GLU A 186 5.61 -20.06 -14.02
C GLU A 186 5.35 -19.60 -12.57
N PHE A 187 6.40 -19.11 -11.92
CA PHE A 187 6.36 -18.65 -10.55
C PHE A 187 6.10 -17.14 -10.51
N LYS A 188 4.85 -16.78 -10.23
CA LYS A 188 4.31 -15.42 -10.21
C LYS A 188 3.80 -15.05 -8.83
N ARG A 189 3.55 -13.76 -8.59
CA ARG A 189 2.93 -13.24 -7.37
C ARG A 189 1.62 -13.97 -7.07
N GLY A 190 1.35 -14.21 -5.80
CA GLY A 190 0.17 -14.99 -5.37
C GLY A 190 0.32 -16.50 -5.52
N ASN A 191 1.48 -16.99 -5.97
CA ASN A 191 1.75 -18.42 -6.07
C ASN A 191 2.75 -18.90 -5.02
N PHE A 192 2.69 -20.20 -4.73
CA PHE A 192 3.75 -20.94 -4.05
C PHE A 192 4.09 -22.21 -4.81
N ARG A 193 5.30 -22.73 -4.60
CA ARG A 193 5.73 -24.01 -5.17
C ARG A 193 6.54 -24.82 -4.15
N VAL A 194 6.58 -26.13 -4.38
CA VAL A 194 7.23 -27.09 -3.47
C VAL A 194 8.32 -27.83 -4.24
N LEU A 195 9.54 -27.80 -3.71
CA LEU A 195 10.72 -28.41 -4.29
C LEU A 195 11.43 -29.26 -3.21
N GLY A 196 10.99 -30.51 -3.06
CA GLY A 196 11.47 -31.36 -1.96
C GLY A 196 11.11 -30.75 -0.61
N ASP A 197 12.13 -30.45 0.19
CA ASP A 197 11.98 -29.84 1.53
C ASP A 197 11.98 -28.31 1.50
N ILE A 198 11.85 -27.71 0.31
CA ILE A 198 11.79 -26.26 0.15
C ILE A 198 10.37 -25.86 -0.28
N ILE A 199 9.85 -24.81 0.35
CA ILE A 199 8.64 -24.10 -0.10
C ILE A 199 9.03 -22.69 -0.51
N ASP A 200 8.90 -22.37 -1.79
CA ASP A 200 9.01 -21.00 -2.30
C ASP A 200 7.63 -20.35 -2.29
N VAL A 201 7.51 -19.14 -1.74
CA VAL A 201 6.27 -18.35 -1.70
C VAL A 201 6.52 -17.00 -2.35
N PHE A 202 5.70 -16.61 -3.32
CA PHE A 202 5.75 -15.30 -3.94
C PHE A 202 4.57 -14.45 -3.43
N PRO A 203 4.78 -13.53 -2.48
CA PRO A 203 3.72 -12.68 -1.96
C PRO A 203 3.02 -11.89 -3.06
N GLY A 204 1.70 -11.73 -2.95
CA GLY A 204 0.91 -10.93 -3.90
C GLY A 204 1.33 -9.45 -3.98
N TYR A 205 1.92 -8.94 -2.90
CA TYR A 205 2.25 -7.53 -2.71
C TYR A 205 3.73 -7.17 -2.92
N SER A 206 4.59 -8.16 -3.17
CA SER A 206 6.05 -7.98 -3.17
C SER A 206 6.65 -8.32 -4.53
N ASP A 207 7.83 -7.79 -4.82
CA ASP A 207 8.71 -8.24 -5.92
C ASP A 207 9.75 -9.26 -5.43
N ILE A 208 9.77 -9.53 -4.13
CA ILE A 208 10.67 -10.48 -3.47
C ILE A 208 9.87 -11.71 -3.09
N ALA A 209 10.31 -12.86 -3.58
CA ALA A 209 9.82 -14.16 -3.13
C ALA A 209 10.63 -14.66 -1.92
N PHE A 210 9.97 -15.40 -1.05
CA PHE A 210 10.56 -16.05 0.11
C PHE A 210 10.82 -17.52 -0.18
N LYS A 211 11.91 -18.04 0.36
CA LYS A 211 12.26 -19.45 0.32
C LYS A 211 12.35 -19.97 1.74
N PHE A 212 11.54 -20.97 2.07
CA PHE A 212 11.52 -21.61 3.37
C PHE A 212 12.17 -22.99 3.24
N HIS A 213 13.24 -23.21 4.00
CA HIS A 213 13.92 -24.49 4.12
C HIS A 213 13.32 -25.27 5.29
N PHE A 214 13.04 -26.56 5.08
CA PHE A 214 12.52 -27.42 6.13
C PHE A 214 13.48 -28.54 6.48
N PHE A 215 13.59 -28.83 7.77
CA PHE A 215 14.17 -30.07 8.29
C PHE A 215 13.10 -30.83 9.08
N GLY A 216 12.50 -31.83 8.43
CA GLY A 216 11.31 -32.50 8.98
C GLY A 216 10.11 -31.55 9.04
N ASP A 217 9.72 -31.18 10.27
CA ASP A 217 8.58 -30.30 10.58
C ASP A 217 9.03 -28.95 11.18
N GLU A 218 10.28 -28.56 10.95
CA GLU A 218 10.89 -27.31 11.43
C GLU A 218 11.36 -26.46 10.25
N ILE A 219 11.19 -25.13 10.34
CA ILE A 219 11.74 -24.16 9.39
C ILE A 219 13.17 -23.80 9.80
N GLU A 220 14.15 -24.09 8.94
CA GLU A 220 15.57 -23.73 9.10
C GLU A 220 15.91 -22.33 8.56
#